data_AF-A0AAJ2H5C7-F1
#
_entry.id   AF-A0AAJ2H5C7-F1
#
_cell.length_a   1.000
_cell.length_b   1.000
_cell.length_c   1.000
_cell.angle_alpha   90.00
_cell.angle_beta   90.00
_cell.angle_gamma   90.00
#
_symmetry.space_group_name_H-M   'P 1'
#
loop_
_entity.id
_entity.type
_entity.pdbx_description
1 polymer ?
#
loop_
_entity_poly.entity_id
_entity_poly.type
_entity_poly.pdbx_seq_one_letter_code
_entity_poly.pdbx_strand_id
1 'polypeptide(L)'
;MNTISHRTSLTQLFTRHLQAVMPALMPQAPAALHVAQPRKLPAALVDRLLEQEGQRGLRHAGLPRATFNAPQPAAHRAATFSYPLHIDRASIEALPAACGVYILRGVNDQALYVGRSVNLRSRVLAHLHNHEEQFLIGQTRRIECRRTAGELGAALLENSLLRDLRPAHNKKQRTKRGLFTLRLNDAGQPQVAQVEEREFSRAENLFGIYTSERAAQEALQKMVERHGLCSIATGLEQADGVGMACFGRQIRRCRGACTGEETHEQHQQRLMQALEDLRILPWPYAGPMALVEQGDGWQQVHVIDHWRYLGSLDPDNRHLASRPAASLKGFDLDSYKLMIQPYLLGQLELRPLPGLPLAQG
;
A
#
# COMPACT_ATOMS: atom_id res chain seq x y z
N MET A 1 42.36 21.05 -15.21
CA MET A 1 41.44 21.83 -14.35
C MET A 1 40.05 21.22 -14.49
N ASN A 2 39.72 20.24 -13.65
CA ASN A 2 38.43 19.55 -13.66
C ASN A 2 37.56 20.10 -12.51
N THR A 3 36.46 20.76 -12.85
CA THR A 3 35.38 21.07 -11.92
C THR A 3 34.46 19.86 -11.79
N ILE A 4 34.62 19.10 -10.70
CA ILE A 4 33.72 18.03 -10.28
C ILE A 4 32.42 18.70 -9.78
N SER A 5 31.34 18.56 -10.54
CA SER A 5 30.00 18.95 -10.10
C SER A 5 29.46 17.85 -9.16
N HIS A 6 29.44 18.14 -7.87
CA HIS A 6 28.86 17.26 -6.84
C HIS A 6 27.36 17.13 -7.06
N ARG A 7 26.92 16.02 -7.66
CA ARG A 7 25.52 15.57 -7.56
C ARG A 7 25.29 15.02 -6.15
N THR A 8 24.51 15.76 -5.37
CA THR A 8 23.99 15.31 -4.06
C THR A 8 23.19 14.01 -4.25
N SER A 9 23.70 12.90 -3.73
CA SER A 9 23.03 11.58 -3.81
C SER A 9 21.79 11.53 -2.92
N LEU A 10 20.76 10.79 -3.34
CA LEU A 10 19.53 10.46 -2.58
C LEU A 10 19.80 9.96 -1.16
N THR A 11 20.98 9.34 -0.96
CA THR A 11 21.53 8.91 0.32
C THR A 11 21.61 10.04 1.36
N GLN A 12 21.99 11.26 0.97
CA GLN A 12 22.15 12.37 1.93
C GLN A 12 20.84 12.95 2.46
N LEU A 13 19.72 12.76 1.74
CA LEU A 13 18.39 13.21 2.17
C LEU A 13 17.72 12.18 3.09
N PHE A 14 17.96 10.88 2.88
CA PHE A 14 17.49 9.80 3.73
C PHE A 14 18.29 9.71 5.06
N THR A 15 19.63 9.77 5.01
CA THR A 15 20.48 9.59 6.21
C THR A 15 20.42 10.77 7.18
N ARG A 16 20.33 12.02 6.69
CA ARG A 16 20.15 13.19 7.58
C ARG A 16 18.79 13.21 8.29
N HIS A 17 17.78 12.54 7.75
CA HIS A 17 16.44 12.54 8.33
C HIS A 17 16.30 11.53 9.48
N LEU A 18 16.92 10.34 9.36
CA LEU A 18 16.93 9.33 10.42
C LEU A 18 17.94 9.64 11.54
N GLN A 19 19.09 10.24 11.22
CA GLN A 19 20.07 10.65 12.25
C GLN A 19 19.58 11.81 13.13
N ALA A 20 18.56 12.57 12.72
CA ALA A 20 17.97 13.63 13.55
C ALA A 20 16.97 13.09 14.60
N VAL A 21 16.62 11.81 14.55
CA VAL A 21 15.60 11.17 15.41
C VAL A 21 16.24 10.31 16.52
N MET A 22 17.56 10.19 16.57
CA MET A 22 18.26 9.49 17.65
C MET A 22 19.11 10.43 18.51
N PRO A 23 18.81 10.52 19.81
CA PRO A 23 19.84 10.46 20.83
C PRO A 23 19.72 9.18 21.68
N ALA A 24 20.84 8.48 21.74
CA ALA A 24 21.45 7.79 22.88
C ALA A 24 20.58 7.03 23.91
N LEU A 25 20.89 5.72 24.03
CA LEU A 25 21.12 4.98 25.28
C LEU A 25 20.51 5.56 26.59
N MET A 26 19.49 4.83 27.12
CA MET A 26 19.07 4.74 28.53
C MET A 26 18.27 5.94 29.13
N PRO A 27 17.44 5.71 30.17
CA PRO A 27 16.04 6.13 30.16
C PRO A 27 15.75 7.38 30.99
N GLN A 28 14.94 8.32 30.46
CA GLN A 28 14.04 9.15 31.27
C GLN A 28 12.77 9.48 30.46
N ALA A 29 11.60 9.16 31.03
CA ALA A 29 10.27 9.56 30.55
C ALA A 29 9.83 10.87 31.25
N PRO A 30 8.71 11.49 30.85
CA PRO A 30 8.28 11.84 29.51
C PRO A 30 8.11 13.37 29.39
N ALA A 31 8.62 13.96 28.30
CA ALA A 31 8.12 15.23 27.78
C ALA A 31 7.46 14.93 26.44
N ALA A 32 6.28 15.50 26.21
CA ALA A 32 5.41 15.24 25.06
C ALA A 32 6.20 15.16 23.74
N LEU A 33 6.36 13.92 23.25
CA LEU A 33 6.92 13.65 21.93
C LEU A 33 5.91 14.12 20.88
N HIS A 34 6.07 15.36 20.43
CA HIS A 34 5.66 15.72 19.08
C HIS A 34 6.49 14.85 18.12
N VAL A 35 5.94 13.69 17.75
CA VAL A 35 6.51 12.85 16.70
C VAL A 35 6.40 13.66 15.41
N ALA A 36 7.53 14.24 14.99
CA ALA A 36 7.61 15.06 13.79
C ALA A 36 7.19 14.22 12.58
N GLN A 37 6.17 14.68 11.85
CA GLN A 37 5.82 14.10 10.56
C GLN A 37 7.03 14.17 9.62
N PRO A 38 7.27 13.15 8.77
CA PRO A 38 8.39 13.18 7.84
C PRO A 38 8.33 14.42 6.95
N ARG A 39 9.50 14.98 6.63
CA ARG A 39 9.60 16.15 5.74
C ARG A 39 9.06 15.76 4.37
N LYS A 40 8.10 16.54 3.84
CA LYS A 40 7.44 16.29 2.54
C LYS A 40 8.46 16.00 1.43
N LEU A 41 8.40 14.80 0.85
CA LEU A 41 9.18 14.46 -0.33
C LEU A 41 8.52 15.05 -1.61
N PRO A 42 9.30 15.48 -2.61
CA PRO A 42 8.73 15.93 -3.89
C PRO A 42 7.96 14.80 -4.60
N ALA A 43 6.76 15.09 -5.12
CA ALA A 43 5.90 14.09 -5.79
C ALA A 43 6.62 13.31 -6.90
N ALA A 44 7.32 14.03 -7.79
CA ALA A 44 8.10 13.42 -8.87
C ALA A 44 9.25 12.52 -8.39
N LEU A 45 9.72 12.68 -7.15
CA LEU A 45 10.71 11.77 -6.55
C LEU A 45 10.01 10.49 -6.08
N VAL A 46 8.87 10.61 -5.41
CA VAL A 46 8.10 9.45 -4.95
C VAL A 46 7.55 8.63 -6.11
N ASP A 47 7.04 9.26 -7.16
CA ASP A 47 6.56 8.57 -8.36
C ASP A 47 7.70 7.82 -9.06
N ARG A 48 8.90 8.42 -9.16
CA ARG A 48 10.09 7.73 -9.69
C ARG A 48 10.55 6.56 -8.81
N LEU A 49 10.45 6.69 -7.48
CA LEU A 49 10.75 5.61 -6.53
C LEU A 49 9.78 4.43 -6.72
N LEU A 50 8.48 4.70 -6.91
CA LEU A 50 7.48 3.66 -7.13
C LEU A 50 7.46 3.10 -8.58
N GLU A 51 7.91 3.89 -9.56
CA GLU A 51 8.00 3.48 -10.97
C GLU A 51 9.29 2.74 -11.30
N GLN A 52 10.45 3.12 -10.76
CA GLN A 52 11.67 2.37 -11.03
C GLN A 52 11.52 0.96 -10.48
N GLU A 53 10.95 0.78 -9.30
CA GLU A 53 10.54 -0.51 -8.76
C GLU A 53 9.82 -1.42 -9.78
N GLY A 54 10.34 -2.65 -9.96
CA GLY A 54 9.79 -3.72 -10.81
C GLY A 54 8.47 -4.29 -10.27
N GLN A 55 7.63 -3.43 -9.70
CA GLN A 55 6.44 -3.76 -8.95
C GLN A 55 5.20 -3.54 -9.82
N ARG A 56 4.92 -4.49 -10.71
CA ARG A 56 3.54 -4.71 -11.16
C ARG A 56 2.56 -5.00 -9.98
N GLY A 57 3.08 -5.21 -8.76
CA GLY A 57 2.30 -5.41 -7.53
C GLY A 57 2.02 -4.17 -6.67
N LEU A 58 2.71 -3.03 -6.88
CA LEU A 58 2.50 -1.76 -6.17
C LEU A 58 2.10 -0.61 -7.11
N ARG A 59 2.31 -0.76 -8.43
CA ARG A 59 1.81 0.19 -9.45
C ARG A 59 0.27 0.30 -9.53
N HIS A 60 -0.47 -0.54 -8.80
CA HIS A 60 -1.92 -0.34 -8.61
C HIS A 60 -2.26 0.41 -7.31
N ALA A 61 -1.27 0.97 -6.61
CA ALA A 61 -1.42 1.63 -5.31
C ALA A 61 -0.88 3.07 -5.24
N GLY A 62 -0.85 3.81 -6.36
CA GLY A 62 -1.49 5.12 -6.23
C GLY A 62 -2.92 4.82 -5.78
N LEU A 63 -3.49 5.54 -4.78
CA LEU A 63 -4.92 5.47 -4.43
C LEU A 63 -5.65 5.06 -5.71
N PRO A 64 -6.18 3.82 -5.86
CA PRO A 64 -6.44 3.34 -7.20
C PRO A 64 -7.41 4.35 -7.74
N ARG A 65 -6.95 5.13 -8.73
CA ARG A 65 -7.62 6.33 -9.18
C ARG A 65 -8.99 5.79 -9.54
N ALA A 66 -10.01 6.06 -8.71
CA ALA A 66 -11.14 5.21 -8.32
C ALA A 66 -11.65 4.10 -9.28
N THR A 67 -10.87 3.27 -9.98
CA THR A 67 -11.28 2.96 -11.37
C THR A 67 -11.97 4.20 -11.96
N PHE A 68 -11.24 5.32 -12.12
CA PHE A 68 -11.73 6.47 -12.86
C PHE A 68 -11.92 6.00 -14.31
N ASN A 69 -12.98 5.23 -14.57
CA ASN A 69 -13.86 5.62 -15.63
C ASN A 69 -14.36 6.99 -15.17
N ALA A 70 -13.67 8.03 -15.65
CA ALA A 70 -14.36 9.28 -15.93
C ALA A 70 -15.71 8.89 -16.56
N PRO A 71 -16.83 9.52 -16.19
CA PRO A 71 -18.07 9.30 -16.91
C PRO A 71 -17.74 9.44 -18.39
N GLN A 72 -17.80 8.34 -19.15
CA GLN A 72 -17.74 8.47 -20.60
C GLN A 72 -18.91 9.39 -20.92
N PRO A 73 -18.71 10.50 -21.65
CA PRO A 73 -19.82 11.31 -22.09
C PRO A 73 -20.74 10.36 -22.86
N ALA A 74 -21.90 10.10 -22.30
CA ALA A 74 -22.92 9.27 -22.91
C ALA A 74 -23.43 10.04 -24.13
N ALA A 75 -22.70 9.96 -25.24
CA ALA A 75 -23.21 10.24 -26.56
C ALA A 75 -24.08 9.05 -27.00
N HIS A 76 -25.09 8.72 -26.20
CA HIS A 76 -26.13 7.80 -26.59
C HIS A 76 -27.46 8.49 -26.36
N ARG A 77 -28.09 8.79 -27.49
CA ARG A 77 -29.49 9.20 -27.66
C ARG A 77 -30.37 8.61 -26.55
N ALA A 78 -31.32 9.41 -26.07
CA ALA A 78 -32.40 9.01 -25.18
C ALA A 78 -33.23 7.85 -25.78
N ALA A 79 -32.69 6.63 -25.71
CA ALA A 79 -33.46 5.42 -25.66
C ALA A 79 -34.01 5.34 -24.23
N THR A 80 -35.30 5.07 -24.10
CA THR A 80 -36.00 5.00 -22.82
C THR A 80 -35.35 3.92 -21.94
N PHE A 81 -34.39 4.31 -21.11
CA PHE A 81 -33.77 3.42 -20.14
C PHE A 81 -34.82 3.07 -19.10
N SER A 82 -35.19 1.79 -19.05
CA SER A 82 -36.11 1.28 -18.04
C SER A 82 -35.31 0.81 -16.84
N TYR A 83 -35.53 1.45 -15.69
CA TYR A 83 -34.93 1.03 -14.44
C TYR A 83 -35.43 -0.38 -14.05
N PRO A 84 -34.59 -1.22 -13.43
CA PRO A 84 -35.03 -2.54 -12.99
C PRO A 84 -36.16 -2.41 -11.96
N LEU A 85 -37.33 -3.00 -12.25
CA LEU A 85 -38.51 -2.92 -11.38
C LEU A 85 -38.31 -3.58 -10.01
N HIS A 86 -37.34 -4.49 -9.90
CA HIS A 86 -37.07 -5.26 -8.69
C HIS A 86 -36.09 -4.58 -7.73
N ILE A 87 -35.55 -3.42 -8.09
CA ILE A 87 -34.77 -2.55 -7.20
C ILE A 87 -35.65 -1.34 -6.92
N ASP A 88 -35.86 -1.04 -5.64
CA ASP A 88 -36.68 0.09 -5.25
C ASP A 88 -36.17 1.39 -5.88
N ARG A 89 -37.06 2.09 -6.59
CA ARG A 89 -36.73 3.32 -7.32
C ARG A 89 -36.34 4.45 -6.37
N ALA A 90 -37.00 4.54 -5.21
CA ALA A 90 -36.65 5.55 -4.21
C ALA A 90 -35.21 5.36 -3.70
N SER A 91 -34.76 4.10 -3.53
CA SER A 91 -33.36 3.79 -3.19
C SER A 91 -32.34 4.26 -4.24
N ILE A 92 -32.68 4.17 -5.53
CA ILE A 92 -31.83 4.66 -6.64
C ILE A 92 -31.81 6.20 -6.66
N GLU A 93 -32.97 6.82 -6.46
CA GLU A 93 -33.09 8.28 -6.44
C GLU A 93 -32.38 8.90 -5.23
N ALA A 94 -32.35 8.19 -4.10
CA ALA A 94 -31.66 8.59 -2.87
C ALA A 94 -30.13 8.37 -2.89
N LEU A 95 -29.56 7.84 -3.98
CA LEU A 95 -28.11 7.61 -4.07
C LEU A 95 -27.33 8.93 -3.91
N PRO A 96 -26.38 8.99 -2.96
CA PRO A 96 -25.64 10.21 -2.69
C PRO A 96 -24.64 10.52 -3.82
N ALA A 97 -24.56 11.78 -4.22
CA ALA A 97 -23.51 12.29 -5.10
C ALA A 97 -22.26 12.64 -4.27
N ALA A 98 -21.73 11.67 -3.53
CA ALA A 98 -20.60 11.85 -2.61
C ALA A 98 -19.61 10.68 -2.72
N CYS A 99 -18.43 10.86 -2.12
CA CYS A 99 -17.43 9.80 -2.00
C CYS A 99 -17.87 8.71 -1.01
N GLY A 100 -17.49 7.46 -1.29
CA GLY A 100 -17.70 6.35 -0.37
C GLY A 100 -17.64 4.98 -1.01
N VAL A 101 -18.26 4.01 -0.33
CA VAL A 101 -18.37 2.61 -0.73
C VAL A 101 -19.85 2.25 -0.96
N TYR A 102 -20.13 1.47 -2.00
CA TYR A 102 -21.45 0.88 -2.24
C TYR A 102 -21.38 -0.65 -2.17
N ILE A 103 -22.49 -1.25 -1.74
CA ILE A 103 -22.67 -2.69 -1.65
C ILE A 103 -23.94 -3.05 -2.41
N LEU A 104 -23.80 -3.90 -3.42
CA LEU A 104 -24.92 -4.52 -4.11
C LEU A 104 -25.29 -5.79 -3.33
N ARG A 105 -26.51 -5.82 -2.79
CA ARG A 105 -27.01 -6.94 -2.00
C ARG A 105 -28.08 -7.70 -2.75
N GLY A 106 -27.99 -9.02 -2.71
CA GLY A 106 -28.93 -9.94 -3.32
C GLY A 106 -30.07 -10.33 -2.39
N VAL A 107 -30.65 -11.49 -2.67
CA VAL A 107 -31.63 -12.14 -1.79
C VAL A 107 -30.98 -12.53 -0.47
N ASN A 108 -31.73 -12.51 0.63
CA ASN A 108 -31.25 -12.84 1.98
C ASN A 108 -30.06 -11.97 2.45
N ASP A 109 -29.99 -10.72 1.98
CA ASP A 109 -28.93 -9.74 2.32
C ASP A 109 -27.49 -10.16 1.92
N GLN A 110 -27.36 -11.16 1.03
CA GLN A 110 -26.07 -11.63 0.53
C GLN A 110 -25.30 -10.51 -0.19
N ALA A 111 -24.04 -10.27 0.19
CA ALA A 111 -23.17 -9.34 -0.52
C ALA A 111 -22.79 -9.90 -1.89
N LEU A 112 -23.24 -9.26 -2.97
CA LEU A 112 -22.94 -9.64 -4.34
C LEU A 112 -21.69 -8.93 -4.84
N TYR A 113 -21.62 -7.63 -4.60
CA TYR A 113 -20.50 -6.79 -5.03
C TYR A 113 -20.27 -5.64 -4.06
N VAL A 114 -19.00 -5.31 -3.82
CA VAL A 114 -18.56 -4.12 -3.09
C VAL A 114 -17.64 -3.32 -4.02
N GLY A 115 -17.89 -2.02 -4.12
CA GLY A 115 -17.02 -1.10 -4.84
C GLY A 115 -16.99 0.27 -4.19
N ARG A 116 -16.04 1.11 -4.58
CA ARG A 116 -15.94 2.51 -4.12
C ARG A 116 -16.00 3.50 -5.27
N SER A 117 -16.32 4.76 -4.95
CA SER A 117 -16.32 5.86 -5.91
C SER A 117 -16.16 7.21 -5.21
N VAL A 118 -15.64 8.20 -5.93
CA VAL A 118 -15.74 9.63 -5.55
C VAL A 118 -17.16 10.17 -5.71
N ASN A 119 -17.98 9.51 -6.54
CA ASN A 119 -19.38 9.80 -6.71
C ASN A 119 -20.16 8.49 -6.80
N LEU A 120 -20.79 8.11 -5.68
CA LEU A 120 -21.56 6.88 -5.53
C LEU A 120 -22.73 6.81 -6.52
N ARG A 121 -23.51 7.89 -6.64
CA ARG A 121 -24.64 7.98 -7.58
C ARG A 121 -24.21 7.66 -9.01
N SER A 122 -23.23 8.39 -9.54
CA SER A 122 -22.77 8.21 -10.92
C SER A 122 -22.24 6.81 -11.17
N ARG A 123 -21.52 6.22 -10.20
CA ARG A 123 -20.94 4.88 -10.34
C ARG A 123 -22.00 3.78 -10.32
N VAL A 124 -22.95 3.86 -9.41
CA VAL A 124 -24.05 2.89 -9.32
C VAL A 124 -24.95 2.98 -10.57
N LEU A 125 -25.27 4.18 -11.04
CA LEU A 125 -26.02 4.35 -12.29
C LEU A 125 -25.27 3.76 -13.49
N ALA A 126 -23.94 3.87 -13.54
CA ALA A 126 -23.15 3.25 -14.59
C ALA A 126 -23.32 1.72 -14.62
N HIS A 127 -23.36 1.06 -13.45
CA HIS A 127 -23.63 -0.38 -13.37
C HIS A 127 -25.03 -0.74 -13.90
N LEU A 128 -26.04 0.08 -13.59
CA LEU A 128 -27.42 -0.15 -14.06
C LEU A 128 -27.55 -0.02 -15.58
N HIS A 129 -26.75 0.83 -16.22
CA HIS A 129 -26.73 1.03 -17.67
C HIS A 129 -25.80 0.06 -18.41
N ASN A 130 -24.95 -0.69 -17.70
CA ASN A 130 -23.96 -1.56 -18.33
C ASN A 130 -24.56 -2.93 -18.68
N HIS A 131 -24.62 -3.22 -19.99
CA HIS A 131 -25.14 -4.49 -20.50
C HIS A 131 -24.32 -5.71 -20.05
N GLU A 132 -23.00 -5.57 -19.86
CA GLU A 132 -22.13 -6.67 -19.43
C GLU A 132 -22.36 -7.07 -17.96
N GLU A 133 -22.97 -6.18 -17.17
CA GLU A 133 -23.21 -6.37 -15.73
C GLU A 133 -24.67 -6.71 -15.43
N GLN A 134 -25.49 -6.96 -16.46
CA GLN A 134 -26.91 -7.32 -16.30
C GLN A 134 -27.13 -8.53 -15.39
N PHE A 135 -26.22 -9.50 -15.40
CA PHE A 135 -26.30 -10.66 -14.51
C PHE A 135 -26.17 -10.29 -13.02
N LEU A 136 -25.30 -9.34 -12.69
CA LEU A 136 -25.13 -8.81 -11.33
C LEU A 136 -26.33 -7.96 -10.92
N ILE A 137 -26.79 -7.08 -11.83
CA ILE A 137 -27.94 -6.21 -11.59
C ILE A 137 -29.23 -7.02 -11.44
N GLY A 138 -29.43 -8.08 -12.23
CA GLY A 138 -30.59 -8.97 -12.14
C GLY A 138 -30.72 -9.69 -10.80
N GLN A 139 -29.60 -9.92 -10.10
CA GLN A 139 -29.58 -10.52 -8.76
C GLN A 139 -29.67 -9.49 -7.63
N THR A 140 -29.33 -8.23 -7.90
CA THR A 140 -29.32 -7.15 -6.91
C THR A 140 -30.74 -6.82 -6.49
N ARG A 141 -31.00 -6.78 -5.18
CA ARG A 141 -32.28 -6.41 -4.55
C ARG A 141 -32.20 -5.08 -3.81
N ARG A 142 -31.03 -4.77 -3.25
CA ARG A 142 -30.80 -3.56 -2.45
C ARG A 142 -29.42 -2.99 -2.73
N ILE A 143 -29.34 -1.67 -2.77
CA ILE A 143 -28.09 -0.93 -2.87
C ILE A 143 -27.86 -0.23 -1.54
N GLU A 144 -26.76 -0.55 -0.88
CA GLU A 144 -26.31 0.14 0.33
C GLU A 144 -25.17 1.10 -0.05
N CYS A 145 -25.18 2.30 0.55
CA CYS A 145 -24.14 3.29 0.36
C CYS A 145 -23.61 3.74 1.72
N ARG A 146 -22.29 3.72 1.88
CA ARG A 146 -21.57 4.23 3.05
C ARG A 146 -20.67 5.35 2.57
N ARG A 147 -21.06 6.60 2.85
CA ARG A 147 -20.26 7.78 2.49
C ARG A 147 -18.94 7.77 3.26
N THR A 148 -17.91 8.41 2.72
CA THR A 148 -16.64 8.71 3.41
C THR A 148 -16.24 10.16 3.15
N ALA A 149 -15.41 10.72 4.03
CA ALA A 149 -14.92 12.11 3.86
C ALA A 149 -14.00 12.25 2.65
N GLY A 150 -13.27 11.19 2.27
CA GLY A 150 -12.46 11.21 1.06
C GLY A 150 -12.15 9.82 0.49
N GLU A 151 -11.25 9.82 -0.49
CA GLU A 151 -10.88 8.65 -1.29
C GLU A 151 -10.09 7.62 -0.51
N LEU A 152 -9.24 8.04 0.45
CA LEU A 152 -8.44 7.12 1.24
C LEU A 152 -9.34 6.36 2.21
N GLY A 153 -10.24 7.05 2.89
CA GLY A 153 -11.26 6.42 3.73
C GLY A 153 -12.14 5.44 2.94
N ALA A 154 -12.55 5.81 1.71
CA ALA A 154 -13.30 4.92 0.82
C ALA A 154 -12.51 3.64 0.48
N ALA A 155 -11.22 3.78 0.16
CA ALA A 155 -10.36 2.65 -0.18
C ALA A 155 -10.09 1.72 1.01
N LEU A 156 -9.84 2.28 2.20
CA LEU A 156 -9.65 1.51 3.43
C LEU A 156 -10.93 0.76 3.83
N LEU A 157 -12.08 1.43 3.73
CA LEU A 157 -13.38 0.83 4.03
C LEU A 157 -13.77 -0.27 3.03
N GLU A 158 -13.56 -0.05 1.73
CA GLU A 158 -13.78 -1.05 0.68
C GLU A 158 -12.97 -2.31 0.98
N ASN A 159 -11.67 -2.16 1.25
CA ASN A 159 -10.78 -3.27 1.55
C ASN A 159 -11.25 -4.05 2.80
N SER A 160 -11.70 -3.36 3.85
CA SER A 160 -12.29 -4.03 5.01
C SER A 160 -13.54 -4.83 4.64
N LEU A 161 -14.48 -4.21 3.92
CA LEU A 161 -15.73 -4.86 3.52
C LEU A 161 -15.52 -6.04 2.58
N LEU A 162 -14.52 -5.99 1.69
CA LEU A 162 -14.17 -7.12 0.83
C LEU A 162 -13.69 -8.33 1.65
N ARG A 163 -12.93 -8.10 2.73
CA ARG A 163 -12.48 -9.17 3.64
C ARG A 163 -13.62 -9.72 4.48
N ASP A 164 -14.46 -8.84 5.00
CA ASP A 164 -15.51 -9.18 5.96
C ASP A 164 -16.70 -9.85 5.27
N LEU A 165 -17.13 -9.34 4.10
CA LEU A 165 -18.32 -9.81 3.39
C LEU A 165 -18.04 -10.85 2.32
N ARG A 166 -16.80 -10.94 1.82
CA ARG A 166 -16.36 -11.85 0.74
C ARG A 166 -17.39 -11.95 -0.41
N PRO A 167 -17.69 -10.84 -1.10
CA PRO A 167 -18.82 -10.79 -2.02
C PRO A 167 -18.66 -11.75 -3.21
N ALA A 168 -19.78 -12.31 -3.67
CA ALA A 168 -19.77 -13.40 -4.65
C ALA A 168 -19.15 -13.03 -6.01
N HIS A 169 -19.32 -11.79 -6.47
CA HIS A 169 -18.88 -11.32 -7.79
C HIS A 169 -17.63 -10.44 -7.74
N ASN A 170 -17.12 -10.08 -6.56
CA ASN A 170 -15.80 -9.48 -6.50
C ASN A 170 -14.74 -10.54 -6.84
N LYS A 171 -13.67 -10.12 -7.52
CA LYS A 171 -12.52 -10.98 -7.78
C LYS A 171 -12.02 -11.54 -6.46
N LYS A 172 -12.10 -12.87 -6.29
CA LYS A 172 -11.69 -13.55 -5.06
C LYS A 172 -10.27 -13.12 -4.68
N GLN A 173 -10.12 -12.59 -3.47
CA GLN A 173 -8.80 -12.37 -2.89
C GLN A 173 -8.12 -13.74 -2.80
N ARG A 174 -6.96 -13.88 -3.46
CA ARG A 174 -6.17 -15.11 -3.34
C ARG A 174 -5.73 -15.24 -1.89
N THR A 175 -6.00 -16.39 -1.28
CA THR A 175 -5.51 -16.69 0.06
C THR A 175 -3.98 -16.58 0.04
N LYS A 176 -3.44 -15.62 0.78
CA LYS A 176 -1.98 -15.43 0.87
C LYS A 176 -1.45 -16.60 1.71
N ARG A 177 -0.62 -17.48 1.11
CA ARG A 177 0.03 -18.61 1.82
C ARG A 177 1.16 -18.16 2.76
N GLY A 178 1.46 -16.86 2.76
CA GLY A 178 2.55 -16.22 3.47
C GLY A 178 2.97 -14.94 2.73
N LEU A 179 3.65 -14.05 3.43
CA LEU A 179 4.32 -12.89 2.85
C LEU A 179 5.83 -13.10 2.89
N PHE A 180 6.50 -12.63 1.86
CA PHE A 180 7.95 -12.76 1.67
C PHE A 180 8.59 -11.39 1.54
N THR A 181 9.85 -11.30 1.91
CA THR A 181 10.67 -10.08 1.85
C THR A 181 12.11 -10.43 1.54
N LEU A 182 12.91 -9.43 1.18
CA LEU A 182 14.36 -9.58 1.15
C LEU A 182 14.92 -9.10 2.49
N ARG A 183 15.90 -9.83 3.01
CA ARG A 183 16.68 -9.47 4.20
C ARG A 183 18.14 -9.80 3.92
N LEU A 184 19.07 -9.07 4.53
CA LEU A 184 20.48 -9.42 4.46
C LEU A 184 20.79 -10.60 5.39
N ASN A 185 21.63 -11.54 4.95
CA ASN A 185 22.25 -12.54 5.82
C ASN A 185 23.49 -11.94 6.52
N ASP A 186 24.14 -12.73 7.38
CA ASP A 186 25.33 -12.31 8.12
C ASP A 186 26.52 -11.97 7.20
N ALA A 187 26.54 -12.50 5.98
CA ALA A 187 27.51 -12.18 4.95
C ALA A 187 27.16 -10.91 4.15
N GLY A 188 26.07 -10.21 4.50
CA GLY A 188 25.63 -8.99 3.82
C GLY A 188 24.97 -9.23 2.45
N GLN A 189 24.59 -10.47 2.12
CA GLN A 189 23.93 -10.84 0.87
C GLN A 189 22.40 -10.84 1.04
N PRO A 190 21.64 -10.39 0.02
CA PRO A 190 20.19 -10.41 0.07
C PRO A 190 19.66 -11.84 -0.10
N GLN A 191 18.78 -12.25 0.80
CA GLN A 191 18.08 -13.52 0.74
C GLN A 191 16.57 -13.31 0.85
N VAL A 192 15.80 -14.18 0.19
CA VAL A 192 14.35 -14.21 0.36
C VAL A 192 14.02 -14.87 1.69
N ALA A 193 13.23 -14.19 2.50
CA ALA A 193 12.72 -14.70 3.77
C ALA A 193 11.20 -14.67 3.79
N GLN A 194 10.58 -15.74 4.26
CA GLN A 194 9.20 -15.70 4.73
C GLN A 194 9.22 -15.20 6.18
N VAL A 195 8.52 -14.11 6.45
CA VAL A 195 8.45 -13.51 7.78
C VAL A 195 7.00 -13.46 8.26
N GLU A 196 6.82 -13.40 9.57
CA GLU A 196 5.47 -13.23 10.11
C GLU A 196 4.94 -11.83 9.78
N GLU A 197 3.61 -11.71 9.61
CA GLU A 197 3.01 -10.43 9.20
C GLU A 197 3.39 -9.29 10.16
N ARG A 198 3.45 -9.54 11.47
CA ARG A 198 3.82 -8.52 12.46
C ARG A 198 5.25 -7.97 12.31
N GLU A 199 6.15 -8.67 11.63
CA GLU A 199 7.52 -8.21 11.42
C GLU A 199 7.55 -7.03 10.43
N PHE A 200 6.66 -6.98 9.45
CA PHE A 200 6.59 -5.90 8.46
C PHE A 200 6.31 -4.51 9.07
N SER A 201 5.71 -4.47 10.27
CA SER A 201 5.46 -3.22 10.99
C SER A 201 6.46 -2.93 12.10
N ARG A 202 7.42 -3.82 12.38
CA ARG A 202 8.29 -3.73 13.57
C ARG A 202 9.77 -3.90 13.27
N ALA A 203 10.11 -4.81 12.35
CA ALA A 203 11.49 -5.10 12.02
C ALA A 203 12.05 -4.04 11.08
N GLU A 204 13.28 -3.65 11.35
CA GLU A 204 14.09 -2.85 10.43
C GLU A 204 14.74 -3.76 9.38
N ASN A 205 15.25 -3.17 8.30
CA ASN A 205 16.02 -3.87 7.26
C ASN A 205 15.26 -5.01 6.54
N LEU A 206 13.95 -4.85 6.38
CA LEU A 206 13.14 -5.61 5.45
C LEU A 206 12.99 -4.83 4.15
N PHE A 207 13.10 -5.52 3.01
CA PHE A 207 13.08 -4.90 1.69
C PHE A 207 12.07 -5.60 0.77
N GLY A 208 11.03 -4.86 0.37
CA GLY A 208 9.96 -5.32 -0.50
C GLY A 208 9.01 -6.32 0.15
N ILE A 209 7.73 -6.27 -0.22
CA ILE A 209 6.71 -7.21 0.27
C ILE A 209 6.13 -7.98 -0.90
N TYR A 210 6.28 -9.30 -0.89
CA TYR A 210 5.94 -10.18 -1.98
C TYR A 210 4.94 -11.26 -1.54
N THR A 211 4.03 -11.64 -2.43
CA THR A 211 2.98 -12.63 -2.14
C THR A 211 3.42 -14.07 -2.39
N SER A 212 4.65 -14.27 -2.85
CA SER A 212 5.26 -15.58 -3.05
C SER A 212 6.77 -15.46 -3.07
N GLU A 213 7.45 -16.53 -2.69
CA GLU A 213 8.92 -16.63 -2.75
C GLU A 213 9.44 -16.36 -4.16
N ARG A 214 8.83 -16.99 -5.18
CA ARG A 214 9.17 -16.76 -6.58
C ARG A 214 9.10 -15.29 -6.98
N ALA A 215 8.07 -14.56 -6.51
CA ALA A 215 7.96 -13.14 -6.83
C ALA A 215 9.07 -12.30 -6.17
N ALA A 216 9.49 -12.67 -4.96
CA ALA A 216 10.64 -12.05 -4.29
C ALA A 216 11.96 -12.37 -5.01
N GLN A 217 12.18 -13.62 -5.41
CA GLN A 217 13.35 -14.05 -6.17
C GLN A 217 13.43 -13.32 -7.53
N GLU A 218 12.33 -13.25 -8.27
CA GLU A 218 12.27 -12.50 -9.54
C GLU A 218 12.52 -11.00 -9.34
N ALA A 219 12.08 -10.41 -8.22
CA ALA A 219 12.34 -9.01 -7.91
C ALA A 219 13.82 -8.78 -7.58
N LEU A 220 14.44 -9.65 -6.77
CA LEU A 220 15.86 -9.61 -6.48
C LEU A 220 16.71 -9.73 -7.76
N GLN A 221 16.39 -10.68 -8.64
CA GLN A 221 17.08 -10.85 -9.91
C GLN A 221 17.00 -9.58 -10.79
N LYS A 222 15.80 -9.00 -10.93
CA LYS A 222 15.62 -7.75 -11.68
C LYS A 222 16.37 -6.57 -11.08
N MET A 223 16.43 -6.47 -9.75
CA MET A 223 17.21 -5.45 -9.06
C MET A 223 18.70 -5.62 -9.35
N VAL A 224 19.23 -6.84 -9.21
CA VAL A 224 20.64 -7.14 -9.51
C VAL A 224 20.98 -6.79 -10.95
N GLU A 225 20.15 -7.18 -11.91
CA GLU A 225 20.35 -6.85 -13.32
C GLU A 225 20.31 -5.35 -13.60
N ARG A 226 19.28 -4.65 -13.09
CA ARG A 226 19.11 -3.22 -13.31
C ARG A 226 20.26 -2.41 -12.75
N HIS A 227 20.70 -2.74 -11.55
CA HIS A 227 21.76 -2.00 -10.88
C HIS A 227 23.14 -2.47 -11.32
N GLY A 228 23.25 -3.53 -12.15
CA GLY A 228 24.51 -4.11 -12.62
C GLY A 228 25.35 -4.71 -11.49
N LEU A 229 24.69 -5.30 -10.50
CA LEU A 229 25.31 -5.96 -9.36
C LEU A 229 25.80 -7.35 -9.77
N CYS A 230 26.83 -7.85 -9.08
CA CYS A 230 27.34 -9.20 -9.32
C CYS A 230 26.41 -10.27 -8.75
N SER A 231 25.93 -11.19 -9.59
CA SER A 231 25.08 -12.33 -9.21
C SER A 231 25.74 -13.26 -8.18
N ILE A 232 27.05 -13.50 -8.31
CA ILE A 232 27.79 -14.33 -7.34
C ILE A 232 27.90 -13.62 -5.99
N ALA A 233 28.31 -12.35 -5.97
CA ALA A 233 28.43 -11.59 -4.73
C ALA A 233 27.09 -11.41 -4.01
N THR A 234 25.98 -11.38 -4.75
CA THR A 234 24.61 -11.31 -4.20
C THR A 234 24.01 -12.68 -3.84
N GLY A 235 24.73 -13.79 -4.08
CA GLY A 235 24.27 -15.15 -3.78
C GLY A 235 23.22 -15.72 -4.74
N LEU A 236 22.92 -15.04 -5.84
CA LEU A 236 21.99 -15.52 -6.88
C LEU A 236 22.59 -16.60 -7.79
N GLU A 237 23.92 -16.61 -7.90
CA GLU A 237 24.69 -17.56 -8.71
C GLU A 237 25.81 -18.13 -7.83
N GLN A 238 26.06 -19.43 -7.93
CA GLN A 238 27.18 -20.04 -7.24
C GLN A 238 28.45 -19.93 -8.10
N ALA A 239 29.60 -19.70 -7.47
CA ALA A 239 30.87 -19.70 -8.17
C ALA A 239 31.41 -21.13 -8.28
N ASP A 240 31.72 -21.58 -9.49
CA ASP A 240 32.39 -22.87 -9.72
C ASP A 240 33.90 -22.86 -9.36
N GLY A 241 34.44 -21.69 -8.98
CA GLY A 241 35.83 -21.48 -8.58
C GLY A 241 36.15 -20.02 -8.25
N VAL A 242 37.32 -19.79 -7.65
CA VAL A 242 37.78 -18.44 -7.27
C VAL A 242 38.10 -17.62 -8.53
N GLY A 243 37.56 -16.41 -8.64
CA GLY A 243 37.82 -15.49 -9.75
C GLY A 243 36.99 -15.74 -11.02
N MET A 244 36.02 -16.67 -10.98
CA MET A 244 35.14 -16.95 -12.12
C MET A 244 34.14 -15.81 -12.37
N ALA A 245 33.94 -15.46 -13.64
CA ALA A 245 33.01 -14.43 -14.04
C ALA A 245 31.56 -14.94 -14.02
N CYS A 246 30.68 -14.25 -13.27
CA CYS A 246 29.25 -14.56 -13.27
C CYS A 246 28.61 -14.35 -14.66
N PHE A 247 27.44 -14.94 -14.92
CA PHE A 247 26.72 -14.78 -16.19
C PHE A 247 26.54 -13.30 -16.58
N GLY A 248 26.11 -12.48 -15.62
CA GLY A 248 25.95 -11.03 -15.82
C GLY A 248 27.24 -10.33 -16.24
N ARG A 249 28.41 -10.84 -15.82
CA ARG A 249 29.72 -10.31 -16.21
C ARG A 249 30.09 -10.73 -17.63
N GLN A 250 29.83 -11.98 -18.00
CA GLN A 250 30.07 -12.51 -19.36
C GLN A 250 29.32 -11.68 -20.42
N ILE A 251 28.11 -11.21 -20.11
CA ILE A 251 27.30 -10.34 -20.98
C ILE A 251 27.48 -8.83 -20.70
N ARG A 252 28.52 -8.44 -19.96
CA ARG A 252 28.89 -7.03 -19.64
C ARG A 252 27.82 -6.20 -18.92
N ARG A 253 26.95 -6.83 -18.13
CA ARG A 253 25.96 -6.16 -17.26
C ARG A 253 26.40 -6.03 -15.80
N CYS A 254 27.36 -6.84 -15.35
CA CYS A 254 27.95 -6.77 -14.02
C CYS A 254 29.28 -5.99 -14.04
N ARG A 255 29.54 -5.20 -12.99
CA ARG A 255 30.80 -4.43 -12.85
C ARG A 255 32.02 -5.21 -12.38
N GLY A 256 31.89 -6.52 -12.16
CA GLY A 256 33.03 -7.41 -11.99
C GLY A 256 33.51 -7.61 -10.55
N ALA A 257 32.62 -7.56 -9.56
CA ALA A 257 32.99 -7.92 -8.18
C ALA A 257 33.52 -9.37 -8.07
N CYS A 258 33.01 -10.29 -8.89
CA CYS A 258 33.49 -11.68 -8.98
C CYS A 258 34.88 -11.82 -9.62
N THR A 259 35.31 -10.86 -10.45
CA THR A 259 36.61 -10.86 -11.14
C THR A 259 37.61 -9.89 -10.50
N GLY A 260 37.25 -9.24 -9.39
CA GLY A 260 38.10 -8.29 -8.66
C GLY A 260 38.19 -6.88 -9.27
N GLU A 261 37.47 -6.60 -10.36
CA GLU A 261 37.46 -5.27 -11.00
C GLU A 261 36.67 -4.23 -10.20
N GLU A 262 35.66 -4.70 -9.47
CA GLU A 262 34.95 -3.92 -8.46
C GLU A 262 35.30 -4.49 -7.09
N THR A 263 35.66 -3.62 -6.14
CA THR A 263 35.95 -4.07 -4.78
C THR A 263 34.65 -4.51 -4.07
N HIS A 264 34.79 -5.41 -3.11
CA HIS A 264 33.65 -5.88 -2.30
C HIS A 264 32.90 -4.71 -1.63
N GLU A 265 33.64 -3.74 -1.08
CA GLU A 265 33.04 -2.57 -0.42
C GLU A 265 32.22 -1.70 -1.38
N GLN A 266 32.73 -1.43 -2.58
CA GLN A 266 32.00 -0.66 -3.61
C GLN A 266 30.74 -1.40 -4.08
N HIS A 267 30.84 -2.72 -4.27
CA HIS A 267 29.69 -3.54 -4.61
C HIS A 267 28.64 -3.51 -3.49
N GLN A 268 29.07 -3.67 -2.23
CA GLN A 268 28.18 -3.66 -1.07
C GLN A 268 27.45 -2.31 -0.92
N GLN A 269 28.15 -1.19 -1.11
CA GLN A 269 27.53 0.15 -1.08
C GLN A 269 26.43 0.28 -2.14
N ARG A 270 26.67 -0.20 -3.36
CA ARG A 270 25.67 -0.19 -4.44
C ARG A 270 24.51 -1.14 -4.18
N LEU A 271 24.78 -2.30 -3.60
CA LEU A 271 23.74 -3.23 -3.15
C LEU A 271 22.84 -2.57 -2.11
N MET A 272 23.43 -1.95 -1.08
CA MET A 272 22.67 -1.22 -0.06
C MET A 272 21.85 -0.08 -0.66
N GLN A 273 22.42 0.67 -1.60
CA GLN A 273 21.70 1.73 -2.31
C GLN A 273 20.51 1.18 -3.12
N ALA A 274 20.66 0.03 -3.77
CA ALA A 274 19.58 -0.62 -4.52
C ALA A 274 18.48 -1.18 -3.59
N LEU A 275 18.86 -1.71 -2.43
CA LEU A 275 17.91 -2.22 -1.43
C LEU A 275 17.14 -1.10 -0.74
N GLU A 276 17.72 0.08 -0.57
CA GLU A 276 17.07 1.21 0.10
C GLU A 276 15.76 1.61 -0.59
N ASP A 277 15.70 1.53 -1.93
CA ASP A 277 14.49 1.81 -2.72
C ASP A 277 13.33 0.84 -2.40
N LEU A 278 13.67 -0.36 -1.90
CA LEU A 278 12.74 -1.39 -1.50
C LEU A 278 12.37 -1.33 -0.01
N ARG A 279 12.98 -0.45 0.77
CA ARG A 279 12.89 -0.53 2.23
C ARG A 279 11.46 -0.37 2.72
N ILE A 280 11.03 -1.32 3.55
CA ILE A 280 9.75 -1.28 4.22
C ILE A 280 9.88 -0.37 5.43
N LEU A 281 8.96 0.57 5.55
CA LEU A 281 8.95 1.48 6.69
C LEU A 281 8.24 0.79 7.87
N PRO A 282 8.93 0.52 8.99
CA PRO A 282 8.26 0.03 10.19
C PRO A 282 7.27 1.08 10.69
N TRP A 283 6.33 0.67 11.54
CA TRP A 283 5.38 1.58 12.16
C TRP A 283 6.14 2.55 13.08
N PRO A 284 6.14 3.87 12.80
CA PRO A 284 7.03 4.80 13.49
C PRO A 284 6.45 5.33 14.80
N TYR A 285 5.26 4.86 15.22
CA TYR A 285 4.54 5.37 16.38
C TYR A 285 4.46 4.31 17.48
N ALA A 286 4.45 4.75 18.73
CA ALA A 286 4.36 3.85 19.89
C ALA A 286 3.01 3.13 20.02
N GLY A 287 1.97 3.60 19.30
CA GLY A 287 0.64 3.01 19.35
C GLY A 287 -0.26 3.51 18.22
N PRO A 288 -1.58 3.31 18.34
CA PRO A 288 -2.55 3.69 17.33
C PRO A 288 -2.60 5.20 17.09
N MET A 289 -2.78 5.56 15.82
CA MET A 289 -2.87 6.93 15.35
C MET A 289 -4.24 7.19 14.71
N ALA A 290 -4.73 8.42 14.89
CA ALA A 290 -5.87 8.95 14.17
C ALA A 290 -5.42 9.55 12.84
N LEU A 291 -5.90 9.01 11.73
CA LEU A 291 -5.82 9.65 10.42
C LEU A 291 -7.08 10.46 10.20
N VAL A 292 -6.91 11.76 10.06
CA VAL A 292 -8.01 12.70 9.81
C VAL A 292 -8.13 12.90 8.31
N GLU A 293 -9.32 12.63 7.77
CA GLU A 293 -9.66 12.90 6.38
C GLU A 293 -10.80 13.93 6.33
N GLN A 294 -10.67 14.91 5.44
CA GLN A 294 -11.66 15.98 5.25
C GLN A 294 -12.07 16.06 3.78
N GLY A 295 -13.36 16.17 3.51
CA GLY A 295 -13.90 16.42 2.18
C GLY A 295 -15.40 16.72 2.22
N ASP A 296 -15.88 17.52 1.26
CA ASP A 296 -17.27 17.98 1.17
C ASP A 296 -17.84 18.58 2.47
N GLY A 297 -17.01 19.30 3.24
CA GLY A 297 -17.40 19.91 4.52
C GLY A 297 -17.57 18.90 5.67
N TRP A 298 -17.20 17.64 5.46
CA TRP A 298 -17.23 16.57 6.44
C TRP A 298 -15.81 16.14 6.82
N GLN A 299 -15.58 15.95 8.13
CA GLN A 299 -14.38 15.35 8.67
C GLN A 299 -14.67 13.94 9.18
N GLN A 300 -13.84 12.97 8.79
CA GLN A 300 -13.86 11.60 9.28
C GLN A 300 -12.52 11.24 9.91
N VAL A 301 -12.55 10.45 10.98
CA VAL A 301 -11.34 9.99 11.67
C VAL A 301 -11.23 8.48 11.53
N HIS A 302 -10.09 8.03 10.98
CA HIS A 302 -9.73 6.64 10.80
C HIS A 302 -8.69 6.24 11.83
N VAL A 303 -8.85 5.08 12.48
CA VAL A 303 -7.86 4.57 13.43
C VAL A 303 -6.96 3.58 12.71
N ILE A 304 -5.65 3.82 12.79
CA ILE A 304 -4.62 3.00 12.17
C ILE A 304 -3.62 2.60 13.23
N ASP A 305 -3.19 1.35 13.20
CA ASP A 305 -2.11 0.88 14.05
C ASP A 305 -1.26 -0.14 13.28
N HIS A 306 0.06 -0.11 13.43
CA HIS A 306 0.96 -1.03 12.74
C HIS A 306 0.70 -1.13 11.21
N TRP A 307 0.43 0.01 10.54
CA TRP A 307 0.01 0.11 9.12
C TRP A 307 -1.28 -0.65 8.76
N ARG A 308 -2.10 -0.98 9.75
CA ARG A 308 -3.39 -1.64 9.59
C ARG A 308 -4.52 -0.66 9.88
N TYR A 309 -5.52 -0.65 9.01
CA TYR A 309 -6.78 0.03 9.27
C TYR A 309 -7.63 -0.73 10.28
N LEU A 310 -7.96 -0.09 11.41
CA LEU A 310 -8.79 -0.67 12.48
C LEU A 310 -10.27 -0.29 12.37
N GLY A 311 -10.59 0.78 11.62
CA GLY A 311 -11.95 1.28 11.43
C GLY A 311 -12.02 2.81 11.50
N SER A 312 -13.19 3.37 11.22
CA SER A 312 -13.47 4.79 11.42
C SER A 312 -14.18 5.02 12.75
N LEU A 313 -13.93 6.16 13.39
CA LEU A 313 -14.74 6.62 14.51
C LEU A 313 -16.08 7.15 14.01
N ASP A 314 -17.12 6.84 14.77
CA ASP A 314 -18.43 7.46 14.64
C ASP A 314 -18.35 8.96 15.01
N PRO A 315 -18.92 9.87 14.21
CA PRO A 315 -18.95 11.31 14.51
C PRO A 315 -19.57 11.63 15.88
N ASP A 316 -20.60 10.90 16.30
CA ASP A 316 -21.43 11.27 17.43
C ASP A 316 -20.92 10.65 18.74
N ASN A 317 -20.52 9.39 18.70
CA ASN A 317 -20.20 8.62 19.91
C ASN A 317 -18.71 8.28 20.07
N ARG A 318 -17.85 8.67 19.10
CA ARG A 318 -16.40 8.40 19.09
C ARG A 318 -16.03 6.92 19.34
N HIS A 319 -16.96 5.99 19.11
CA HIS A 319 -16.70 4.56 19.07
C HIS A 319 -16.21 4.17 17.68
N LEU A 320 -15.42 3.10 17.58
CA LEU A 320 -15.13 2.49 16.28
C LEU A 320 -16.44 1.98 15.68
N ALA A 321 -16.88 2.60 14.58
CA ALA A 321 -18.15 2.29 13.90
C ALA A 321 -18.18 0.85 13.35
N SER A 322 -17.03 0.18 13.29
CA SER A 322 -16.91 -1.24 13.03
C SER A 322 -15.64 -1.76 13.69
N ARG A 323 -15.76 -2.64 14.70
CA ARG A 323 -14.64 -3.50 15.11
C ARG A 323 -14.56 -4.67 14.13
N PRO A 324 -13.43 -4.92 13.46
CA PRO A 324 -13.24 -6.15 12.71
C PRO A 324 -13.42 -7.35 13.65
N ALA A 325 -14.29 -8.29 13.27
CA ALA A 325 -14.51 -9.49 14.04
C ALA A 325 -13.23 -10.36 14.07
N ALA A 326 -12.69 -10.58 15.26
CA ALA A 326 -11.93 -11.77 15.68
C ALA A 326 -10.58 -12.17 15.00
N SER A 327 -9.92 -11.37 14.17
CA SER A 327 -8.50 -11.65 13.82
C SER A 327 -7.62 -10.40 13.67
N LEU A 328 -7.37 -9.75 14.79
CA LEU A 328 -6.49 -8.57 14.92
C LEU A 328 -5.00 -8.96 15.05
N LYS A 329 -4.53 -9.97 14.32
CA LYS A 329 -3.09 -10.31 14.29
C LYS A 329 -2.49 -9.82 12.98
N GLY A 330 -1.44 -9.01 13.08
CA GLY A 330 -0.51 -8.76 11.97
C GLY A 330 -0.76 -7.53 11.09
N PHE A 331 0.18 -7.35 10.18
CA PHE A 331 0.27 -6.31 9.16
C PHE A 331 -0.71 -6.54 8.01
N ASP A 332 -1.42 -5.49 7.59
CA ASP A 332 -2.29 -5.53 6.42
C ASP A 332 -1.57 -4.90 5.22
N LEU A 333 -1.06 -5.74 4.32
CA LEU A 333 -0.37 -5.30 3.10
C LEU A 333 -1.24 -4.36 2.25
N ASP A 334 -2.54 -4.60 2.16
CA ASP A 334 -3.40 -3.81 1.28
C ASP A 334 -3.65 -2.42 1.90
N SER A 335 -3.79 -2.33 3.24
CA SER A 335 -3.79 -1.04 3.97
C SER A 335 -2.45 -0.32 3.84
N TYR A 336 -1.32 -1.00 4.04
CA TYR A 336 0.02 -0.41 3.90
C TYR A 336 0.22 0.23 2.53
N LYS A 337 -0.16 -0.49 1.46
CA LYS A 337 -0.09 0.01 0.08
C LYS A 337 -0.89 1.29 -0.13
N LEU A 338 -2.07 1.39 0.48
CA LEU A 338 -2.91 2.60 0.37
C LEU A 338 -2.30 3.80 1.11
N MET A 339 -1.53 3.57 2.17
CA MET A 339 -1.08 4.62 3.08
C MET A 339 0.37 5.05 2.88
N ILE A 340 1.27 4.16 2.42
CA ILE A 340 2.71 4.43 2.44
C ILE A 340 3.10 5.60 1.53
N GLN A 341 2.57 5.67 0.31
CA GLN A 341 2.85 6.77 -0.62
C GLN A 341 2.38 8.13 -0.07
N PRO A 342 1.09 8.33 0.30
CA PRO A 342 0.64 9.61 0.82
C PRO A 342 1.30 9.94 2.18
N TYR A 343 1.70 8.94 2.97
CA TYR A 343 2.49 9.14 4.17
C TYR A 343 3.86 9.76 3.87
N LEU A 344 4.61 9.18 2.93
CA LEU A 344 5.93 9.68 2.52
C LEU A 344 5.87 11.06 1.86
N LEU A 345 4.75 11.39 1.23
CA LEU A 345 4.48 12.72 0.67
C LEU A 345 4.04 13.75 1.72
N GLY A 346 3.82 13.34 2.98
CA GLY A 346 3.28 14.21 4.04
C GLY A 346 1.88 14.72 3.70
N GLN A 347 1.08 13.90 3.03
CA GLN A 347 -0.32 14.17 2.67
C GLN A 347 -1.30 13.60 3.70
N LEU A 348 -0.84 12.74 4.61
CA LEU A 348 -1.68 12.20 5.67
C LEU A 348 -1.65 13.09 6.90
N GLU A 349 -2.84 13.47 7.36
CA GLU A 349 -2.98 14.16 8.64
C GLU A 349 -3.10 13.14 9.78
N LEU A 350 -1.94 12.75 10.35
CA LEU A 350 -1.87 11.83 11.49
C LEU A 350 -1.77 12.59 12.81
N ARG A 351 -2.62 12.22 13.77
CA ARG A 351 -2.66 12.76 15.14
C ARG A 351 -2.64 11.62 16.17
N PRO A 352 -1.97 11.77 17.32
CA PRO A 352 -2.10 10.81 18.41
C PRO A 352 -3.57 10.66 18.80
N LEU A 353 -4.04 9.42 18.98
CA LEU A 353 -5.43 9.18 19.37
C LEU A 353 -5.62 9.60 20.84
N PRO A 354 -6.37 10.68 21.16
CA PRO A 354 -6.52 11.12 22.54
C PRO A 354 -7.56 10.25 23.25
N GLY A 355 -7.12 9.50 24.28
CA GLY A 355 -7.98 9.05 25.38
C GLY A 355 -9.12 8.07 25.04
N LEU A 356 -9.05 7.32 23.93
CA LEU A 356 -9.90 6.13 23.81
C LEU A 356 -9.25 5.01 24.64
N PRO A 357 -9.94 4.40 25.62
CA PRO A 357 -9.43 3.23 26.30
C PRO A 357 -9.24 2.13 25.26
N LEU A 358 -8.00 1.93 24.82
CA LEU A 358 -7.59 0.74 24.11
C LEU A 358 -7.76 -0.39 25.12
N ALA A 359 -8.90 -1.07 25.07
CA ALA A 359 -9.14 -2.26 25.85
C ALA A 359 -7.97 -3.21 25.57
N GLN A 360 -7.11 -3.37 26.57
CA GLN A 360 -6.01 -4.32 26.55
C GLN A 360 -6.63 -5.71 26.32
N GLY A 361 -6.17 -6.39 25.28
CA GLY A 361 -6.56 -7.75 24.93
C GLY A 361 -5.40 -8.45 24.28
#